data_AF-A0A0N4YB76-F1
#
_entry.id   AF-A0A0N4YB76-F1
#
_cell.length_a   1.000
_cell.length_b   1.000
_cell.length_c   1.000
_cell.angle_alpha   90.00
_cell.angle_beta   90.00
_cell.angle_gamma   90.00
#
_symmetry.space_group_name_H-M   'P 1'
#
loop_
_entity.id
_entity.type
_entity.pdbx_description
1 polymer ?
#
loop_
_entity_poly.entity_id
_entity_poly.type
_entity_poly.pdbx_seq_one_letter_code
_entity_poly.pdbx_strand_id
1 'polypeptide(L)'
;LLRPSLAAEEFCIVDEVRYVRKPYRLTVVRLSQTDRDGQRTGISWTVKFHDLANVPDFIILKQHYDISAAQNVQEGDRIESILDGRWWTGTVSRKEPRSEDFPSSSWFCLRIIWDSGEEELMSPWDCQPRSSSRKSGSKCLVHYLFTTQCIRVVQ
;
A
#
# COMPACT_ATOMS: atom_id res chain seq x y z
N LEU A 1 25.09 -2.57 13.47
CA LEU A 1 23.64 -2.27 13.47
C LEU A 1 22.91 -3.54 13.09
N LEU A 2 22.31 -4.21 14.08
CA LEU A 2 21.46 -5.38 13.85
C LEU A 2 20.26 -4.93 13.01
N ARG A 3 20.04 -5.57 11.87
CA ARG A 3 18.77 -5.40 11.14
C ARG A 3 17.68 -6.03 12.03
N PRO A 4 16.60 -5.32 12.38
CA PRO A 4 15.50 -5.93 13.10
C PRO A 4 14.93 -7.06 12.24
N SER A 5 14.56 -8.18 12.88
CA SER A 5 13.75 -9.22 12.24
C SER A 5 12.34 -8.66 12.11
N LEU A 6 11.97 -8.22 10.91
CA LEU A 6 10.65 -7.68 10.62
C LEU A 6 9.76 -8.81 10.10
N ALA A 7 8.47 -8.75 10.43
CA ALA A 7 7.44 -9.55 9.79
C ALA A 7 7.14 -9.02 8.38
N ALA A 8 6.27 -9.71 7.65
CA ALA A 8 5.76 -9.26 6.35
C ALA A 8 5.15 -7.86 6.40
N GLU A 9 4.54 -7.50 7.53
CA GLU A 9 3.85 -6.24 7.74
C GLU A 9 4.09 -5.73 9.16
N GLU A 10 4.42 -4.44 9.29
CA GLU A 10 4.78 -3.82 10.56
C GLU A 10 4.02 -2.52 10.80
N PHE A 11 3.38 -2.39 11.96
CA PHE A 11 2.79 -1.11 12.37
C PHE A 11 3.85 -0.21 12.99
N CYS A 12 3.85 1.06 12.59
CA CYS A 12 4.85 2.02 13.02
C CYS A 12 4.26 3.41 13.24
N ILE A 13 4.92 4.17 14.11
CA ILE A 13 4.84 5.63 14.17
C ILE A 13 6.03 6.21 13.40
N VAL A 14 5.76 7.25 12.60
CA VAL A 14 6.80 8.07 11.97
C VAL A 14 7.34 9.03 13.01
N ASP A 15 8.59 8.80 13.45
CA ASP A 15 9.22 9.72 14.39
C ASP A 15 9.97 10.87 13.69
N GLU A 16 10.46 10.64 12.48
CA GLU A 16 11.21 11.64 11.71
C GLU A 16 11.07 11.39 10.21
N VAL A 17 10.93 12.48 9.44
CA VAL A 17 11.11 12.48 7.99
C VAL A 17 12.17 13.50 7.62
N ARG A 18 13.19 13.05 6.88
CA ARG A 18 14.28 13.89 6.39
C ARG A 18 14.49 13.68 4.90
N TYR A 19 14.66 14.77 4.18
CA TYR A 19 14.94 14.74 2.75
C TYR A 19 16.42 15.05 2.49
N VAL A 20 17.13 14.09 1.92
CA VAL A 20 18.51 14.27 1.46
C VAL A 20 18.49 14.53 -0.04
N ARG A 21 19.10 15.64 -0.49
CA ARG A 21 19.24 15.96 -1.91
C ARG A 21 20.64 15.55 -2.40
N LYS A 22 20.76 14.59 -3.34
CA LYS A 22 21.78 14.48 -4.43
C LYS A 22 21.92 13.03 -4.97
N PRO A 23 22.01 12.81 -6.31
CA PRO A 23 21.45 13.60 -7.41
C PRO A 23 19.91 13.51 -7.49
N TYR A 24 19.29 12.54 -6.80
CA TYR A 24 17.85 12.41 -6.64
C TYR A 24 17.42 12.71 -5.20
N ARG A 25 16.13 12.99 -4.99
CA ARG A 25 15.56 13.17 -3.64
C ARG A 25 15.53 11.79 -2.97
N LEU A 26 16.24 11.66 -1.85
CA LEU A 26 16.18 10.49 -0.99
C LEU A 26 15.35 10.84 0.24
N THR A 27 14.24 10.13 0.43
CA THR A 27 13.41 10.24 1.63
C THR A 27 13.95 9.29 2.68
N VAL A 28 14.24 9.82 3.86
CA VAL A 28 14.74 9.07 5.01
C VAL A 28 13.71 9.16 6.11
N VAL A 29 13.14 8.02 6.51
CA VAL A 29 12.08 7.95 7.52
C VAL A 29 12.56 7.12 8.70
N ARG A 30 12.48 7.69 9.91
CA ARG A 30 12.72 6.94 11.15
C ARG A 30 11.40 6.45 11.70
N LEU A 31 11.34 5.15 11.95
CA LEU A 31 10.13 4.44 12.37
C LEU A 31 10.33 3.81 13.75
N SER A 32 9.33 3.98 14.61
CA SER A 32 9.20 3.19 15.84
C SER A 32 8.07 2.19 15.65
N GLN A 33 8.36 0.91 15.82
CA GLN A 33 7.35 -0.15 15.75
C GLN A 33 6.33 0.02 16.87
N THR A 34 5.09 -0.31 16.56
CA THR A 34 4.01 -0.43 17.53
C THR A 34 3.36 -1.80 17.44
N ASP A 35 2.69 -2.20 18.51
CA ASP A 35 1.67 -3.23 18.42
C ASP A 35 0.41 -2.72 17.67
N ARG A 36 -0.63 -3.55 17.62
CA ARG A 36 -1.89 -3.24 16.95
C ARG A 36 -2.67 -2.09 17.61
N ASP A 37 -2.45 -1.89 18.91
CA ASP A 37 -3.11 -0.87 19.72
C ASP A 37 -2.34 0.47 19.69
N GLY A 38 -1.20 0.51 19.00
CA GLY A 38 -0.38 1.70 18.81
C GLY A 38 0.66 1.92 19.90
N GLN A 39 0.87 0.95 20.80
CA GLN A 39 1.90 1.06 21.82
C GLN A 39 3.27 0.71 21.25
N ARG A 40 4.26 1.57 21.52
CA ARG A 40 5.62 1.37 21.04
C ARG A 40 6.24 0.12 21.67
N THR A 41 6.82 -0.75 20.85
CA THR A 41 7.52 -1.96 21.31
C THR A 41 8.95 -1.69 21.79
N GLY A 42 9.46 -0.47 21.52
CA GLY A 42 10.86 -0.08 21.74
C GLY A 42 11.78 -0.38 20.55
N ILE A 43 11.31 -1.12 19.54
CA ILE A 43 12.06 -1.38 18.31
C ILE A 43 11.91 -0.18 17.36
N SER A 44 13.03 0.26 16.77
CA SER A 44 13.02 1.32 15.76
C SER A 44 14.06 1.07 14.66
N TRP A 45 13.81 1.62 13.48
CA TRP A 45 14.73 1.56 12.34
C TRP A 45 14.59 2.78 11.44
N THR A 46 15.43 2.84 10.41
CA THR A 46 15.40 3.88 9.39
C THR A 46 15.22 3.25 8.03
N VAL A 47 14.22 3.71 7.29
CA VAL A 47 13.99 3.37 5.89
C VAL A 47 14.52 4.53 5.03
N LYS A 48 15.21 4.20 3.94
CA LYS A 48 15.68 5.16 2.94
C LYS A 48 15.14 4.73 1.60
N PHE A 49 14.40 5.60 0.92
CA PHE A 49 13.80 5.27 -0.37
C PHE A 49 13.75 6.46 -1.32
N HIS A 50 13.69 6.14 -2.60
CA HIS A 50 13.40 7.08 -3.66
C HIS A 50 11.94 6.90 -4.06
N ASP A 51 11.24 8.01 -4.22
CA ASP A 51 9.93 8.05 -4.85
C ASP A 51 10.14 7.98 -6.37
N LEU A 52 9.78 6.84 -6.96
CA LEU A 52 10.01 6.52 -8.36
C LEU A 52 8.66 6.20 -9.00
N ALA A 53 8.43 6.71 -10.20
CA ALA A 53 7.27 6.34 -10.99
C ALA A 53 7.23 4.82 -11.19
N ASN A 54 6.03 4.25 -11.12
CA ASN A 54 5.77 2.81 -11.29
C ASN A 54 6.39 1.91 -10.20
N VAL A 55 6.87 2.47 -9.09
CA VAL A 55 7.22 1.71 -7.89
C VAL A 55 6.07 1.81 -6.90
N PRO A 56 5.44 0.68 -6.51
CA PRO A 56 4.31 0.70 -5.58
C PRO A 56 4.68 1.22 -4.19
N ASP A 57 3.72 1.86 -3.54
CA ASP A 57 3.87 2.35 -2.17
C ASP A 57 3.93 1.17 -1.19
N PHE A 58 4.95 1.14 -0.33
CA PHE A 58 5.16 0.12 0.71
C PHE A 58 5.07 0.69 2.14
N ILE A 59 4.79 1.99 2.26
CA ILE A 59 4.47 2.68 3.51
C ILE A 59 3.05 3.22 3.39
N ILE A 60 2.11 2.56 4.05
CA ILE A 60 0.67 2.83 3.92
C ILE A 60 0.16 3.49 5.19
N LEU A 61 -0.64 4.55 5.10
CA LEU A 61 -1.30 5.10 6.29
C LEU A 61 -2.19 4.02 6.94
N LYS A 62 -2.09 3.86 8.27
CA LYS A 62 -2.80 2.82 9.01
C LYS A 62 -4.30 2.87 8.77
N GLN A 63 -4.92 4.06 8.79
CA GLN A 63 -6.34 4.19 8.49
C GLN A 63 -6.67 3.70 7.07
N HIS A 64 -5.85 4.03 6.08
CA HIS A 64 -6.08 3.62 4.69
C HIS A 64 -5.93 2.09 4.54
N TYR A 65 -4.90 1.53 5.16
CA TYR A 65 -4.73 0.07 5.24
C TYR A 65 -5.94 -0.58 5.91
N ASP A 66 -6.36 -0.10 7.09
CA ASP A 66 -7.45 -0.70 7.87
C ASP A 66 -8.77 -0.62 7.09
N ILE A 67 -9.04 0.49 6.40
CA ILE A 67 -10.19 0.61 5.50
C ILE A 67 -10.11 -0.42 4.38
N SER A 68 -8.96 -0.56 3.72
CA SER A 68 -8.79 -1.53 2.63
C SER A 68 -8.92 -2.99 3.09
N ALA A 69 -8.41 -3.30 4.28
CA ALA A 69 -8.53 -4.63 4.88
C ALA A 69 -10.00 -4.91 5.26
N ALA A 70 -10.70 -3.93 5.82
CA ALA A 70 -12.10 -4.05 6.22
C ALA A 70 -13.06 -4.22 5.03
N GLN A 71 -12.70 -3.75 3.84
CA GLN A 71 -13.46 -4.06 2.61
C GLN A 71 -13.51 -5.56 2.33
N ASN A 72 -12.53 -6.32 2.83
CA ASN A 72 -12.44 -7.76 2.71
C ASN A 72 -12.67 -8.26 1.28
N VAL A 73 -12.00 -7.63 0.32
CA VAL A 73 -12.09 -7.97 -1.12
C VAL A 73 -11.85 -9.47 -1.35
N GLN A 74 -12.73 -10.10 -2.11
CA GLN A 74 -12.74 -11.52 -2.47
C GLN A 74 -12.62 -11.74 -3.97
N GLU A 75 -12.35 -12.99 -4.36
CA GLU A 75 -12.42 -13.43 -5.76
C GLU A 75 -13.82 -13.20 -6.33
N GLY A 76 -13.89 -12.69 -7.56
CA GLY A 76 -15.13 -12.28 -8.23
C GLY A 76 -15.58 -10.85 -7.95
N ASP A 77 -15.00 -10.17 -6.95
CA ASP A 77 -15.37 -8.78 -6.66
C ASP A 77 -14.98 -7.84 -7.79
N ARG A 78 -15.86 -6.86 -8.04
CA ARG A 78 -15.63 -5.77 -8.98
C ARG A 78 -14.98 -4.60 -8.26
N ILE A 79 -13.80 -4.22 -8.73
CA ILE A 79 -13.01 -3.14 -8.14
C ILE A 79 -12.79 -2.01 -9.13
N GLU A 80 -12.35 -0.88 -8.59
CA GLU A 80 -11.77 0.23 -9.33
C GLU A 80 -10.46 0.70 -8.67
N SER A 81 -9.53 1.18 -9.47
CA SER A 81 -8.25 1.75 -9.04
C SER A 81 -7.90 2.98 -9.87
N ILE A 82 -7.01 3.82 -9.34
CA ILE A 82 -6.44 4.95 -10.08
C ILE A 82 -5.04 4.57 -10.52
N LEU A 83 -4.84 4.40 -11.83
CA LEU A 83 -3.53 4.17 -12.44
C LEU A 83 -3.28 5.27 -13.47
N ASP A 84 -2.09 5.88 -13.44
CA ASP A 84 -1.70 7.00 -14.31
C ASP A 84 -2.72 8.15 -14.34
N GLY A 85 -3.30 8.45 -13.16
CA GLY A 85 -4.31 9.51 -13.00
C GLY A 85 -5.66 9.20 -13.67
N ARG A 86 -5.91 7.95 -14.03
CA ARG A 86 -7.17 7.48 -14.64
C ARG A 86 -7.79 6.38 -13.81
N TRP A 87 -9.11 6.34 -13.81
CA TRP A 87 -9.87 5.24 -13.23
C TRP A 87 -9.80 4.01 -14.11
N TRP A 88 -9.53 2.86 -13.52
CA TRP A 88 -9.56 1.55 -14.16
C TRP A 88 -10.47 0.64 -13.36
N THR A 89 -11.37 -0.07 -14.05
CA THR A 89 -12.25 -1.06 -13.42
C THR A 89 -11.84 -2.46 -13.85
N GLY A 90 -11.94 -3.41 -12.92
CA GLY A 90 -11.54 -4.80 -13.13
C GLY A 90 -12.26 -5.76 -12.19
N THR A 91 -11.94 -7.04 -12.33
CA THR A 91 -12.43 -8.12 -11.45
C THR A 91 -11.25 -8.77 -10.75
N VAL A 92 -11.40 -9.06 -9.47
CA VAL A 92 -10.44 -9.89 -8.73
C VAL A 92 -10.55 -11.32 -9.24
N SER A 93 -9.57 -11.80 -9.99
CA SER A 93 -9.57 -13.17 -10.50
C SER A 93 -9.07 -14.17 -9.45
N ARG A 94 -8.15 -13.72 -8.58
CA ARG A 94 -7.57 -14.56 -7.54
C ARG A 94 -7.11 -13.75 -6.33
N LYS A 95 -7.14 -14.36 -5.14
CA LYS A 95 -6.53 -13.81 -3.93
C LYS A 95 -5.55 -14.81 -3.31
N GLU A 96 -4.26 -14.51 -3.39
CA GLU A 96 -3.18 -15.39 -2.93
C GLU A 96 -1.95 -14.58 -2.48
N PRO A 97 -1.18 -15.03 -1.48
CA PRO A 97 0.03 -14.33 -1.07
C PRO A 97 1.07 -14.30 -2.19
N ARG A 98 1.80 -13.19 -2.32
CA ARG A 98 2.83 -13.02 -3.34
C ARG A 98 4.07 -13.89 -3.11
N SER A 99 4.34 -14.26 -1.87
CA SER A 99 5.50 -15.08 -1.46
C SER A 99 5.06 -16.13 -0.43
N GLU A 100 5.56 -17.36 -0.59
CA GLU A 100 5.33 -18.45 0.37
C GLU A 100 6.01 -18.21 1.72
N ASP A 101 7.10 -17.42 1.75
CA ASP A 101 7.78 -17.02 2.98
C ASP A 101 6.90 -16.10 3.86
N PHE A 102 5.92 -15.44 3.23
CA PHE A 102 5.04 -14.47 3.87
C PHE A 102 3.57 -14.75 3.53
N PRO A 103 3.02 -15.89 3.99
CA PRO A 103 1.69 -16.35 3.57
C PRO A 103 0.55 -15.46 4.07
N SER A 104 0.81 -14.58 5.04
CA SER A 104 -0.13 -13.60 5.57
C SER A 104 0.06 -12.19 4.99
N SER A 105 0.99 -11.98 4.05
CA SER A 105 1.23 -10.68 3.44
C SER A 105 0.08 -10.27 2.53
N SER A 106 -0.36 -9.02 2.69
CA SER A 106 -1.32 -8.39 1.78
C SER A 106 -0.64 -7.73 0.58
N TRP A 107 0.71 -7.75 0.53
CA TRP A 107 1.48 -7.22 -0.59
C TRP A 107 1.15 -7.99 -1.87
N PHE A 108 0.63 -7.31 -2.88
CA PHE A 108 0.33 -7.89 -4.19
C PHE A 108 -0.48 -9.19 -4.12
N CYS A 109 -1.40 -9.27 -3.14
CA CYS A 109 -2.16 -10.49 -2.91
C CYS A 109 -3.41 -10.62 -3.78
N LEU A 110 -3.73 -9.60 -4.60
CA LEU A 110 -4.89 -9.59 -5.48
C LEU A 110 -4.42 -9.67 -6.93
N ARG A 111 -4.86 -10.69 -7.66
CA ARG A 111 -4.74 -10.73 -9.12
C ARG A 111 -5.98 -10.11 -9.73
N ILE A 112 -5.80 -9.06 -10.51
CA ILE A 112 -6.87 -8.32 -11.15
C ILE A 112 -6.83 -8.59 -12.66
N ILE A 113 -7.98 -8.91 -13.23
CA ILE A 113 -8.19 -8.83 -14.69
C ILE A 113 -8.94 -7.52 -14.94
N TRP A 114 -8.25 -6.56 -15.56
CA TRP A 114 -8.83 -5.27 -15.93
C TRP A 114 -9.84 -5.45 -17.06
N ASP A 115 -10.80 -4.52 -17.19
CA ASP A 115 -11.80 -4.57 -18.28
C ASP A 115 -11.17 -4.41 -19.68
N SER A 116 -9.92 -3.97 -19.76
CA SER A 116 -9.10 -3.99 -21.00
C SER A 116 -8.62 -5.40 -21.38
N GLY A 117 -8.68 -6.36 -20.46
CA GLY A 117 -8.12 -7.71 -20.59
C GLY A 117 -6.70 -7.86 -20.04
N GLU A 118 -6.05 -6.77 -19.61
CA GLU A 118 -4.74 -6.81 -18.96
C GLU A 118 -4.84 -7.41 -17.55
N GLU A 119 -3.77 -8.06 -17.12
CA GLU A 119 -3.67 -8.65 -15.79
C GLU A 119 -2.57 -7.97 -14.97
N GLU A 120 -2.87 -7.67 -13.71
CA GLU A 120 -1.94 -7.02 -12.81
C GLU A 120 -2.11 -7.54 -11.37
N LEU A 121 -1.04 -7.46 -10.58
CA LEU A 121 -1.09 -7.73 -9.16
C LEU A 121 -1.24 -6.42 -8.40
N MET A 122 -2.19 -6.39 -7.47
CA MET A 122 -2.51 -5.22 -6.67
C MET A 122 -2.54 -5.59 -5.19
N SER A 123 -2.30 -4.62 -4.33
CA SER A 123 -2.57 -4.75 -2.90
C SER A 123 -3.95 -4.18 -2.56
N PRO A 124 -4.59 -4.59 -1.46
CA PRO A 124 -5.93 -4.10 -1.11
C PRO A 124 -6.03 -2.57 -1.05
N TRP A 125 -5.00 -1.87 -0.59
CA TRP A 125 -4.99 -0.41 -0.47
C TRP A 125 -4.86 0.33 -1.82
N ASP A 126 -4.53 -0.38 -2.90
CA ASP A 126 -4.47 0.17 -4.25
C ASP A 126 -5.84 0.13 -4.94
N CYS A 127 -6.83 -0.54 -4.33
CA CYS A 127 -8.14 -0.80 -4.92
C CYS A 127 -9.27 -0.29 -4.02
N GLN A 128 -10.44 -0.06 -4.60
CA GLN A 128 -11.69 0.18 -3.89
C GLN A 128 -12.85 -0.53 -4.60
N PRO A 129 -13.99 -0.77 -3.92
CA PRO A 129 -15.15 -1.36 -4.56
C PRO A 129 -15.62 -0.49 -5.73
N ARG A 130 -15.98 -1.11 -6.86
CA ARG A 130 -16.41 -0.39 -8.05
C ARG A 130 -17.62 0.48 -7.74
N SER A 131 -17.54 1.77 -8.06
CA SER A 131 -18.69 2.66 -8.06
C SER A 131 -19.55 2.42 -9.31
N SER A 132 -20.86 2.51 -9.19
CA SER A 132 -21.78 2.28 -10.32
C SER A 132 -21.66 3.33 -11.44
N SER A 133 -21.04 4.49 -11.17
CA SER A 133 -21.05 5.64 -12.08
C SER A 133 -19.75 5.85 -12.87
N ARG A 134 -18.62 5.23 -12.49
CA ARG A 134 -17.32 5.47 -13.12
C ARG A 134 -17.07 4.53 -14.31
N LYS A 135 -16.48 5.07 -15.38
CA LYS A 135 -16.03 4.32 -16.57
C LYS A 135 -14.51 4.23 -16.59
N SER A 136 -13.97 3.05 -16.95
CA SER A 136 -12.53 2.89 -17.21
C SER A 136 -11.99 3.94 -18.18
N GLY A 137 -10.78 4.41 -17.91
CA GLY A 137 -10.09 5.47 -18.66
C GLY A 137 -10.51 6.90 -18.30
N SER A 138 -11.51 7.10 -17.43
CA SER A 138 -11.94 8.44 -17.03
C SER A 138 -10.89 9.12 -16.15
N LYS A 139 -10.63 10.42 -16.36
CA LYS A 139 -9.68 11.19 -15.52
C LYS A 139 -10.11 11.20 -14.06
N CYS A 140 -9.16 11.00 -13.14
CA CYS A 140 -9.37 11.24 -11.72
C CYS A 140 -9.01 12.70 -11.38
N LEU A 141 -9.88 13.38 -10.64
CA LEU A 141 -9.70 14.78 -10.23
C LEU A 141 -9.26 14.92 -8.75
N VAL A 142 -9.02 13.81 -8.05
CA VAL A 142 -8.76 13.83 -6.59
C VAL A 142 -7.34 13.37 -6.30
N HIS A 143 -6.58 14.24 -5.61
CA HIS A 143 -5.36 13.90 -4.88
C HIS A 143 -5.69 13.90 -3.39
N TYR A 144 -5.35 12.83 -2.67
CA TYR A 144 -5.66 12.67 -1.25
C TYR A 144 -4.94 13.69 -0.35
N LEU A 145 -5.65 14.12 0.69
CA LEU A 145 -5.21 15.01 1.76
C LEU A 145 -4.44 14.23 2.82
N PHE A 146 -3.28 14.72 3.25
CA PHE A 146 -2.48 14.12 4.33
C PHE A 146 -2.94 14.61 5.71
N THR A 147 -3.21 13.69 6.64
CA THR A 147 -3.13 13.93 8.09
C THR A 147 -2.09 13.00 8.69
N THR A 148 -1.36 13.46 9.70
CA THR A 148 -0.33 12.68 10.43
C THR A 148 -0.95 11.45 11.08
N GLN A 149 -0.58 10.24 10.62
CA GLN A 149 -1.07 8.98 11.18
C GLN A 149 0.04 7.92 11.25
N CYS A 150 -0.14 6.93 12.12
CA CYS A 150 0.60 5.67 12.10
C CYS A 150 0.56 5.07 10.69
N ILE A 151 1.61 4.36 10.33
CA ILE A 151 1.76 3.71 9.03
C ILE A 151 1.95 2.22 9.20
N ARG A 152 1.66 1.45 8.16
CA ARG A 152 2.05 0.07 8.02
C ARG A 152 3.15 -0.03 6.95
N VAL A 153 4.28 -0.60 7.33
CA VAL A 153 5.35 -0.97 6.39
C VAL A 153 5.07 -2.38 5.92
N VAL A 154 5.11 -2.59 4.62
CA VAL A 154 4.89 -3.90 3.99
C VAL A 154 6.15 -4.29 3.21
N GLN A 155 6.50 -5.58 3.23
CA GLN A 155 7.65 -6.15 2.52
C GLN A 155 7.23 -7.06 1.36
#